data_AF-A0A936CIZ5-F1
#
_entry.id   AF-A0A936CIZ5-F1
#
_cell.length_a   1.000
_cell.length_b   1.000
_cell.length_c   1.000
_cell.angle_alpha   90.00
_cell.angle_beta   90.00
_cell.angle_gamma   90.00
#
_symmetry.space_group_name_H-M   'P 1'
#
loop_
_entity.id
_entity.type
_entity.pdbx_description
1 polymer ?
#
loop_
_entity_poly.entity_id
_entity_poly.type
_entity_poly.pdbx_seq_one_letter_code
_entity_poly.pdbx_strand_id
1 'polypeptide(L)' 'MSDTPTDAGPIDEGWVRQATRLVGLQITPAQMPGVLANLRRTAEVAAIVNAVELDPVADESGPVWRP' A
#
# COMPACT_ATOMS: atom_id res chain seq x y z
N MET A 1 17.42 13.95 -5.29
CA MET A 1 16.20 13.63 -6.06
C MET A 1 15.91 12.17 -5.79
N SER A 2 14.97 11.90 -4.89
CA SER A 2 14.59 10.53 -4.56
C SER A 2 13.61 10.05 -5.64
N ASP A 3 14.01 9.05 -6.41
CA ASP A 3 13.11 8.24 -7.24
C ASP A 3 12.19 7.45 -6.30
N THR A 4 11.13 8.08 -5.81
CA THR A 4 10.02 7.33 -5.22
C THR A 4 9.31 6.66 -6.40
N PRO A 5 9.26 5.32 -6.49
CA PRO A 5 8.55 4.65 -7.57
C PRO A 5 7.06 4.93 -7.38
N THR A 6 6.51 5.86 -8.16
CA THR A 6 5.08 6.21 -8.13
C THR A 6 4.20 5.11 -8.74
N ASP A 7 4.82 4.17 -9.47
CA ASP A 7 4.14 3.04 -10.09
C ASP A 7 4.48 1.77 -9.30
N ALA A 8 3.72 1.53 -8.22
CA ALA A 8 3.66 0.19 -7.65
C ALA A 8 3.08 -0.70 -8.75
N GLY A 9 3.94 -1.46 -9.44
CA GLY A 9 3.55 -2.34 -10.53
C GLY A 9 2.35 -3.23 -10.17
N PRO A 10 1.72 -3.87 -11.16
CA PRO A 10 0.40 -4.48 -10.99
C PRO A 10 0.35 -5.43 -9.79
N ILE A 11 -0.66 -5.24 -8.91
CA ILE A 11 -0.91 -6.17 -7.81
C ILE A 11 -1.37 -7.50 -8.40
N ASP A 12 -0.43 -8.44 -8.47
CA ASP A 12 -0.61 -9.80 -8.93
C ASP A 12 -0.25 -10.83 -7.86
N GLU A 13 -0.48 -12.10 -8.16
CA GLU A 13 -0.24 -13.18 -7.22
C GLU A 13 1.24 -13.29 -6.83
N GLY A 14 2.16 -12.99 -7.75
CA GLY A 14 3.60 -13.02 -7.50
C GLY A 14 4.01 -11.97 -6.47
N TRP A 15 3.50 -10.75 -6.62
CA TRP A 15 3.70 -9.66 -5.67
C TRP A 15 3.13 -10.02 -4.29
N VAL A 16 1.88 -10.53 -4.23
CA VAL A 16 1.24 -10.91 -2.96
C VAL A 16 2.03 -11.99 -2.24
N ARG A 17 2.51 -13.03 -2.96
CA ARG A 17 3.32 -14.11 -2.37
C ARG A 17 4.67 -13.63 -1.82
N GLN A 18 5.28 -12.64 -2.48
CA GLN A 18 6.52 -12.04 -1.98
C GLN A 18 6.25 -11.21 -0.72
N ALA A 19 5.23 -10.36 -0.75
CA ALA A 19 4.83 -9.53 0.37
C ALA A 19 4.50 -10.38 1.62
N THR A 20 3.72 -11.45 1.46
CA THR A 20 3.31 -12.30 2.59
C THR A 20 4.47 -13.06 3.20
N ARG A 21 5.49 -13.42 2.41
CA ARG A 21 6.72 -14.03 2.90
C ARG A 21 7.49 -13.08 3.81
N LEU A 22 7.57 -11.78 3.47
CA LEU A 22 8.29 -10.78 4.26
C LEU A 22 7.65 -10.57 5.65
N VAL A 23 6.33 -10.67 5.74
CA VAL A 23 5.59 -10.49 7.00
C VAL A 23 5.26 -11.81 7.72
N GLY A 24 5.73 -12.94 7.22
CA GLY A 24 5.52 -14.26 7.83
C GLY A 24 4.07 -14.78 7.77
N LEU A 25 3.26 -14.30 6.81
CA LEU A 25 1.88 -14.74 6.62
C LEU A 25 1.77 -15.86 5.59
N GLN A 26 0.97 -16.88 5.90
CA GLN A 26 0.62 -17.94 4.97
C GLN A 26 -0.77 -17.68 4.38
N ILE A 27 -0.86 -17.63 3.04
CA ILE A 27 -2.11 -17.51 2.30
C ILE A 27 -2.39 -18.83 1.59
N THR A 28 -3.54 -19.43 1.88
CA THR A 28 -3.97 -20.66 1.20
C THR A 28 -4.44 -20.35 -0.24
N PRO A 29 -4.42 -21.34 -1.15
CA PRO A 29 -4.93 -21.13 -2.51
C PRO A 29 -6.38 -20.61 -2.55
N ALA A 30 -7.23 -21.04 -1.62
CA ALA A 30 -8.62 -20.59 -1.53
C ALA A 30 -8.75 -19.11 -1.10
N GLN A 31 -7.81 -18.58 -0.33
CA GLN A 31 -7.81 -17.19 0.14
C GLN A 31 -7.26 -16.22 -0.91
N MET A 32 -6.36 -16.69 -1.78
CA MET A 32 -5.63 -15.84 -2.74
C MET A 32 -6.52 -14.94 -3.61
N PRO A 33 -7.63 -15.44 -4.22
CA PRO A 33 -8.48 -14.59 -5.04
C PRO A 33 -9.09 -13.40 -4.27
N GLY A 34 -9.51 -13.63 -3.02
CA GLY A 34 -10.08 -12.59 -2.17
C GLY A 34 -9.04 -11.57 -1.73
N VAL A 35 -7.82 -12.01 -1.43
CA VAL A 35 -6.71 -11.12 -1.06
C VAL A 35 -6.32 -10.22 -2.22
N LEU A 36 -6.21 -10.77 -3.44
CA LEU A 36 -5.94 -9.99 -4.64
C LEU A 36 -7.01 -8.92 -4.89
N ALA A 37 -8.29 -9.30 -4.80
CA ALA A 37 -9.39 -8.37 -5.02
C ALA A 37 -9.38 -7.22 -3.99
N ASN A 38 -9.13 -7.53 -2.72
CA ASN A 38 -9.09 -6.52 -1.67
C ASN A 38 -7.89 -5.58 -1.80
N LEU A 39 -6.70 -6.12 -2.06
CA LEU A 39 -5.50 -5.28 -2.23
C LEU A 39 -5.60 -4.35 -3.43
N ARG A 40 -6.19 -4.82 -4.55
CA ARG A 40 -6.46 -3.97 -5.71
C ARG A 40 -7.41 -2.82 -5.38
N ARG A 41 -8.49 -3.09 -4.66
CA ARG A 41 -9.41 -2.04 -4.19
C ARG A 41 -8.73 -1.06 -3.23
N THR A 42 -7.88 -1.56 -2.34
CA THR A 42 -7.08 -0.68 -1.45
C THR A 42 -6.11 0.19 -2.26
N ALA A 43 -5.52 -0.34 -3.33
CA ALA A 43 -4.65 0.44 -4.21
C ALA A 43 -5.40 1.56 -4.95
N GLU A 44 -6.65 1.32 -5.36
CA GLU A 44 -7.52 2.38 -5.92
C GLU A 44 -7.74 3.52 -4.92
N VAL A 45 -7.98 3.21 -3.65
CA VAL A 45 -8.11 4.23 -2.59
C VAL A 45 -6.78 4.93 -2.33
N ALA A 46 -5.67 4.18 -2.29
CA ALA A 46 -4.34 4.75 -2.08
C ALA A 46 -3.95 5.72 -3.20
N ALA A 47 -4.35 5.45 -4.46
CA ALA A 47 -4.13 6.36 -5.57
C ALA A 47 -4.84 7.71 -5.37
N ILE A 48 -6.04 7.72 -4.78
CA ILE A 48 -6.76 8.96 -4.44
C ILE A 48 -6.01 9.74 -3.36
N VAL A 49 -5.52 9.06 -2.32
CA VAL A 49 -4.75 9.70 -1.23
C VAL A 49 -3.44 10.28 -1.77
N ASN A 50 -2.73 9.54 -2.63
CA ASN A 50 -1.46 9.99 -3.22
C ASN A 50 -1.62 11.15 -4.21
N ALA A 51 -2.84 11.40 -4.70
CA ALA A 51 -3.12 12.56 -5.55
C ALA A 51 -3.29 13.86 -4.76
N VAL A 52 -3.36 13.79 -3.42
CA VAL A 52 -3.43 14.97 -2.56
C VAL A 52 -2.04 15.61 -2.49
N GLU A 53 -1.96 16.87 -2.89
CA GLU A 53 -0.74 17.67 -2.71
C GLU A 53 -0.56 18.00 -1.23
N LEU A 54 0.63 17.72 -0.70
CA LEU A 54 0.99 18.00 0.69
C LEU A 54 1.87 19.25 0.75
N ASP A 55 1.54 20.16 1.66
CA ASP A 55 2.42 21.25 2.05
C ASP A 55 3.51 20.70 2.97
N PRO A 56 4.80 20.76 2.59
CA PRO A 56 5.89 20.18 3.37
C PRO A 56 6.17 20.89 4.70
N VAL A 57 5.57 22.06 4.93
CA VAL A 57 5.70 22.87 6.15
C VAL A 57 4.46 22.76 7.02
N ALA A 58 3.26 22.76 6.42
CA ALA A 58 2.00 22.78 7.15
C ALA A 58 1.41 21.39 7.42
N ASP A 59 1.63 20.41 6.54
CA ASP A 59 1.08 19.07 6.69
C ASP A 59 2.03 18.17 7.51
N GLU A 60 1.61 17.88 8.73
CA GLU A 60 2.31 16.98 9.65
C GLU A 60 1.62 15.61 9.73
N SER A 61 2.37 14.57 10.09
CA SER A 61 1.78 13.27 10.41
C SER A 61 0.84 13.40 11.63
N GLY A 62 -0.43 13.01 11.49
CA GLY A 62 -1.32 12.88 12.65
C GLY A 62 -1.08 11.58 13.43
N PRO A 63 -1.57 11.43 14.67
CA PRO A 63 -1.67 12.43 15.74
C PRO A 63 -0.29 12.81 16.30
N VAL A 64 -0.11 14.10 16.62
CA VAL A 64 1.12 14.62 17.23
C VAL A 64 0.99 14.55 18.75
N TRP A 65 1.84 13.75 19.41
CA TRP A 65 1.93 13.78 20.87
C TRP A 65 2.40 15.15 21.34
N ARG A 66 1.68 15.74 22.31
CA ARG A 66 2.06 16.98 22.99
C ARG A 66 2.08 16.72 24.50
N PRO A 67 3.14 17.15 25.22
CA PRO A 67 3.28 16.96 26.67
C PRO A 67 2.19 17.64 27.49
#